data_AF-A0A6G7C0N4-F1
#
_entry.id   AF-A0A6G7C0N4-F1
#
_cell.length_a   1.000
_cell.length_b   1.000
_cell.length_c   1.000
_cell.angle_alpha   90.00
_cell.angle_beta   90.00
_cell.angle_gamma   90.00
#
_symmetry.space_group_name_H-M   'P 1'
#
loop_
_entity.id
_entity.type
_entity.pdbx_description
1 polymer ?
#
loop_
_entity_poly.entity_id
_entity_poly.type
_entity_poly.pdbx_seq_one_letter_code
_entity_poly.pdbx_strand_id
1 'polypeptide(L)'
;MMKKIFPFVLILVFFFTACNKDLHPVDPNTVYTPDGFSSDRTRNLNIVYFVPNDLDTLPDYQRRLSDIMLWVRQFYKNEMTRNGYTNKTFGMFVNSDSLVKIITIRGTKPKSGYPYEGGSGAVAEEVNAWFEAHPSDKTSDHTLIIIPRYEFRQDGTATGGPFYGTGKWCYALDYEDFNIANIGLGNNQFTGWFGGLAHELGHGLNLPHNSEKVSDRSTLGTALMGYGNYSLGKEATLLTAADAAILNANQIFNKDSKTYYDAANAEIDRIHAKYDATKEAIVVSGKFHASNKINSIAYYNDPEGGGDYNAITWESKTIGVDSFYVEMKISDLQYKGDSLYDLRLRFVHENGIISTFTYNYKFGNNIPIMNFSTRSELSKQGWQVHTFSSEETAEEDGAATNVIDGNSSSYWHSRWSANETVFPHELVIDLGSTKTAHGLSYTHRNGLSRAVKNIEVSYSIDGVSFNQAGNYEVPNFNGPQYLDFMTPVSLRFLKIKAIDARDGEQFAAIAELGLY
;
A
#
# COMPACT_ATOMS: atom_id res chain seq x y z
N MET A 1 -93.94 13.73 -51.00
CA MET A 1 -93.55 12.38 -50.50
C MET A 1 -92.47 12.56 -49.45
N MET A 2 -92.82 12.38 -48.18
CA MET A 2 -91.90 12.49 -47.05
C MET A 2 -90.91 11.31 -47.01
N LYS A 3 -89.64 11.56 -46.73
CA LYS A 3 -88.82 10.68 -45.88
C LYS A 3 -87.65 11.45 -45.27
N LYS A 4 -87.52 11.25 -43.96
CA LYS A 4 -86.70 12.00 -42.99
C LYS A 4 -85.23 11.55 -43.01
N ILE A 5 -84.36 12.49 -42.66
CA ILE A 5 -82.95 12.31 -42.30
C ILE A 5 -82.86 11.89 -40.83
N PHE A 6 -82.00 10.92 -40.50
CA PHE A 6 -81.41 10.74 -39.16
C PHE A 6 -79.99 10.12 -39.31
N PRO A 7 -78.97 10.61 -38.57
CA PRO A 7 -77.58 10.16 -38.71
C PRO A 7 -77.30 8.93 -37.83
N PHE A 8 -76.41 8.05 -38.30
CA PHE A 8 -75.90 6.90 -37.55
C PHE A 8 -74.65 7.32 -36.78
N VAL A 9 -74.72 7.26 -35.45
CA VAL A 9 -73.60 7.46 -34.52
C VAL A 9 -72.87 6.13 -34.35
N LEU A 10 -71.56 6.14 -34.59
CA LEU A 10 -70.66 5.01 -34.42
C LEU A 10 -70.26 4.87 -32.94
N ILE A 11 -70.61 3.75 -32.32
CA ILE A 11 -70.23 3.40 -30.95
C ILE A 11 -68.78 2.89 -30.96
N LEU A 12 -67.88 3.65 -30.32
CA LEU A 12 -66.49 3.25 -30.07
C LEU A 12 -66.43 2.40 -28.78
N VAL A 13 -65.94 1.17 -28.89
CA VAL A 13 -65.69 0.26 -27.77
C VAL A 13 -64.37 0.65 -27.10
N PHE A 14 -64.43 0.99 -25.81
CA PHE A 14 -63.25 1.22 -24.96
C PHE A 14 -62.57 -0.12 -24.62
N PHE A 15 -61.37 -0.36 -25.14
CA PHE A 15 -60.46 -1.36 -24.58
C PHE A 15 -59.61 -0.70 -23.47
N PHE A 16 -59.71 -1.23 -22.26
CA PHE A 16 -58.80 -0.93 -21.16
C PHE A 16 -57.40 -1.48 -21.50
N THR A 17 -56.43 -0.59 -21.71
CA THR A 17 -55.00 -0.95 -21.78
C THR A 17 -54.46 -1.17 -20.37
N ALA A 18 -54.02 -2.40 -20.10
CA ALA A 18 -53.28 -2.78 -18.90
C ALA A 18 -51.90 -2.07 -18.84
N CYS A 19 -51.42 -1.82 -17.62
CA CYS A 19 -50.16 -1.16 -17.30
C CYS A 19 -48.96 -1.71 -18.08
N ASN A 20 -48.21 -0.82 -18.74
CA ASN A 20 -46.82 -1.08 -19.10
C ASN A 20 -46.01 -1.15 -17.80
N LYS A 21 -45.36 -2.29 -17.55
CA LYS A 21 -44.22 -2.34 -16.63
C LYS A 21 -43.11 -1.51 -17.28
N ASP A 22 -42.60 -0.52 -16.54
CA ASP A 22 -41.37 0.19 -16.90
C ASP A 22 -40.26 -0.83 -17.15
N LEU A 23 -39.90 -1.02 -18.42
CA LEU A 23 -38.69 -1.72 -18.82
C LEU A 23 -37.52 -0.80 -18.48
N HIS A 24 -36.98 -0.92 -17.27
CA HIS A 24 -35.66 -0.38 -16.99
C HIS A 24 -34.67 -0.99 -17.99
N PRO A 25 -33.84 -0.18 -18.68
CA PRO A 25 -32.82 -0.72 -19.56
C PRO A 25 -31.89 -1.60 -18.75
N VAL A 26 -31.83 -2.90 -19.10
CA VAL A 26 -30.87 -3.85 -18.54
C VAL A 26 -29.47 -3.33 -18.87
N ASP A 27 -28.63 -3.13 -17.85
CA ASP A 27 -27.23 -2.73 -18.08
C ASP A 27 -26.58 -3.83 -18.94
N PRO A 28 -26.08 -3.50 -20.14
CA PRO A 28 -25.53 -4.48 -21.08
C PRO A 28 -24.31 -5.23 -20.53
N ASN A 29 -23.73 -4.76 -19.42
CA ASN A 29 -22.60 -5.40 -18.74
C ASN A 29 -23.03 -6.29 -17.57
N THR A 30 -24.34 -6.50 -17.36
CA THR A 30 -24.83 -7.38 -16.29
C THR A 30 -24.45 -8.83 -16.59
N VAL A 31 -23.71 -9.44 -15.67
CA VAL A 31 -23.36 -10.85 -15.70
C VAL A 31 -24.38 -11.62 -14.88
N TYR A 32 -24.90 -12.70 -15.45
CA TYR A 32 -25.86 -13.59 -14.80
C TYR A 32 -25.24 -14.95 -14.53
N THR A 33 -25.64 -15.54 -13.41
CA THR A 33 -25.34 -16.92 -13.04
C THR A 33 -26.56 -17.80 -13.30
N PRO A 34 -26.40 -19.10 -13.59
CA PRO A 34 -27.53 -20.01 -13.85
C PRO A 34 -28.53 -20.10 -12.69
N ASP A 35 -28.07 -19.85 -11.47
CA ASP A 35 -28.83 -19.85 -10.21
C ASP A 35 -29.56 -18.52 -9.92
N GLY A 36 -29.62 -17.61 -10.90
CA GLY A 36 -30.47 -16.41 -10.83
C GLY A 36 -29.85 -15.22 -10.08
N PHE A 37 -28.56 -15.27 -9.77
CA PHE A 37 -27.83 -14.10 -9.27
C PHE A 37 -27.24 -13.30 -10.42
N SER A 38 -27.10 -11.99 -10.21
CA SER A 38 -26.55 -11.05 -11.18
C SER A 38 -25.54 -10.10 -10.57
N SER A 39 -24.63 -9.57 -11.39
CA SER A 39 -23.68 -8.53 -10.99
C SER A 39 -23.42 -7.57 -12.15
N ASP A 40 -23.05 -6.33 -11.83
CA ASP A 40 -22.69 -5.28 -12.79
C ASP A 40 -21.24 -5.38 -13.31
N ARG A 41 -20.54 -6.48 -12.99
CA ARG A 41 -19.16 -6.78 -13.37
C ARG A 41 -18.87 -8.26 -13.33
N THR A 42 -17.80 -8.66 -14.02
CA THR A 42 -17.33 -10.05 -14.09
C THR A 42 -16.62 -10.49 -12.81
N ARG A 43 -15.86 -9.59 -12.15
CA ARG A 43 -15.05 -9.92 -10.98
C ARG A 43 -15.73 -9.49 -9.68
N ASN A 44 -16.07 -10.45 -8.84
CA ASN A 44 -16.84 -10.24 -7.62
C ASN A 44 -16.17 -10.89 -6.42
N LEU A 45 -16.46 -10.40 -5.22
CA LEU A 45 -16.07 -11.07 -3.99
C LEU A 45 -16.67 -12.48 -3.98
N ASN A 46 -15.82 -13.51 -3.87
CA ASN A 46 -16.31 -14.87 -3.66
C ASN A 46 -16.68 -15.00 -2.18
N ILE A 47 -17.94 -15.32 -1.86
CA ILE A 47 -18.39 -15.46 -0.47
C ILE A 47 -18.70 -16.93 -0.22
N VAL A 48 -17.96 -17.52 0.72
CA VAL A 48 -18.05 -18.94 1.06
C VAL A 48 -18.53 -19.07 2.50
N TYR A 49 -19.57 -19.88 2.71
CA TYR A 49 -19.94 -20.37 4.04
C TYR A 49 -19.35 -21.76 4.24
N PHE A 50 -18.27 -21.83 5.01
CA PHE A 50 -17.48 -23.06 5.20
C PHE A 50 -17.87 -23.74 6.51
N VAL A 51 -18.35 -24.99 6.42
CA VAL A 51 -18.95 -25.72 7.54
C VAL A 51 -18.11 -26.96 7.87
N PRO A 52 -17.41 -27.02 9.01
CA PRO A 52 -16.74 -28.24 9.47
C PRO A 52 -17.69 -29.45 9.54
N ASN A 53 -17.17 -30.66 9.37
CA ASN A 53 -18.00 -31.86 9.20
C ASN A 53 -18.81 -32.28 10.44
N ASP A 54 -18.46 -31.74 11.61
CA ASP A 54 -19.12 -31.96 12.90
C ASP A 54 -20.00 -30.77 13.32
N LEU A 55 -20.22 -29.82 12.41
CA LEU A 55 -21.15 -28.71 12.54
C LEU A 55 -22.20 -28.76 11.42
N ASP A 56 -23.25 -27.96 11.59
CA ASP A 56 -24.21 -27.70 10.53
C ASP A 56 -24.32 -26.19 10.26
N THR A 57 -25.02 -25.84 9.17
CA THR A 57 -25.33 -24.44 8.90
C THR A 57 -26.22 -23.85 9.98
N LEU A 58 -26.01 -22.57 10.31
CA LEU A 58 -26.91 -21.88 11.22
C LEU A 58 -28.22 -21.50 10.52
N PRO A 59 -29.35 -21.48 11.25
CA PRO A 59 -30.64 -21.09 10.67
C PRO A 59 -30.56 -19.73 9.95
N ASP A 60 -31.17 -19.66 8.77
CA ASP A 60 -31.33 -18.44 7.98
C ASP A 60 -30.03 -17.70 7.63
N TYR A 61 -28.87 -18.40 7.65
CA TYR A 61 -27.57 -17.77 7.39
C TYR A 61 -27.54 -17.06 6.02
N GLN A 62 -28.22 -17.58 5.00
CA GLN A 62 -28.21 -16.92 3.69
C GLN A 62 -28.83 -15.53 3.77
N ARG A 63 -29.98 -15.36 4.44
CA ARG A 63 -30.63 -14.05 4.58
C ARG A 63 -29.81 -13.14 5.49
N ARG A 64 -29.47 -13.62 6.71
CA ARG A 64 -28.73 -12.84 7.71
C ARG A 64 -27.42 -12.29 7.14
N LEU A 65 -26.63 -13.14 6.49
CA LEU A 65 -25.36 -12.73 5.90
C LEU A 65 -25.54 -11.87 4.65
N SER A 66 -26.59 -12.09 3.85
CA SER A 66 -26.89 -11.21 2.71
C SER A 66 -27.15 -9.78 3.18
N ASP A 67 -27.96 -9.61 4.21
CA ASP A 67 -28.29 -8.29 4.74
C ASP A 67 -27.06 -7.58 5.33
N ILE A 68 -26.22 -8.32 6.06
CA ILE A 68 -24.92 -7.85 6.57
C ILE A 68 -24.01 -7.40 5.42
N MET A 69 -23.83 -8.24 4.40
CA MET A 69 -22.92 -7.95 3.28
C MET A 69 -23.41 -6.82 2.39
N LEU A 70 -24.73 -6.69 2.18
CA LEU A 70 -25.31 -5.55 1.47
C LEU A 70 -25.08 -4.25 2.23
N TRP A 71 -25.22 -4.27 3.56
CA TRP A 71 -24.90 -3.11 4.39
C TRP A 71 -23.42 -2.74 4.29
N VAL A 72 -22.51 -3.72 4.45
CA VAL A 72 -21.06 -3.49 4.38
C VAL A 72 -20.68 -2.94 3.01
N ARG A 73 -21.22 -3.50 1.92
CA ARG A 73 -21.00 -3.00 0.56
C ARG A 73 -21.44 -1.54 0.40
N GLN A 74 -22.55 -1.16 1.03
CA GLN A 74 -23.05 0.21 1.00
C GLN A 74 -22.17 1.15 1.85
N PHE A 75 -21.67 0.71 3.00
CA PHE A 75 -20.71 1.45 3.81
C PHE A 75 -19.44 1.77 2.99
N TYR A 76 -18.82 0.76 2.38
CA TYR A 76 -17.66 0.94 1.51
C TYR A 76 -17.97 1.89 0.34
N LYS A 77 -19.16 1.79 -0.27
CA LYS A 77 -19.58 2.70 -1.36
C LYS A 77 -19.68 4.15 -0.91
N ASN A 78 -20.26 4.39 0.26
CA ASN A 78 -20.43 5.72 0.82
C ASN A 78 -19.06 6.34 1.14
N GLU A 79 -18.17 5.58 1.75
CA GLU A 79 -16.84 6.05 2.11
C GLU A 79 -15.93 6.26 0.90
N MET A 80 -16.01 5.40 -0.12
CA MET A 80 -15.36 5.65 -1.42
C MET A 80 -15.85 6.97 -2.03
N THR A 81 -17.16 7.21 -2.01
CA THR A 81 -17.78 8.43 -2.53
C THR A 81 -17.33 9.66 -1.74
N ARG A 82 -17.30 9.59 -0.41
CA ARG A 82 -16.84 10.67 0.48
C ARG A 82 -15.37 11.07 0.19
N ASN A 83 -14.53 10.08 -0.14
CA ASN A 83 -13.13 10.28 -0.51
C ASN A 83 -12.93 10.63 -2.01
N GLY A 84 -14.01 10.92 -2.76
CA GLY A 84 -13.93 11.39 -4.15
C GLY A 84 -13.93 10.30 -5.22
N TYR A 85 -14.09 9.03 -4.84
CA TYR A 85 -14.20 7.89 -5.76
C TYR A 85 -15.65 7.43 -5.90
N THR A 86 -16.45 8.24 -6.61
CA THR A 86 -17.87 7.96 -6.82
C THR A 86 -18.10 6.67 -7.61
N ASN A 87 -19.25 6.02 -7.38
CA ASN A 87 -19.66 4.79 -8.07
C ASN A 87 -18.70 3.58 -7.89
N LYS A 88 -17.84 3.59 -6.87
CA LYS A 88 -16.94 2.49 -6.53
C LYS A 88 -17.42 1.76 -5.27
N THR A 89 -17.45 0.45 -5.33
CA THR A 89 -17.60 -0.50 -4.21
C THR A 89 -17.19 -1.88 -4.74
N PHE A 90 -16.97 -2.86 -3.86
CA PHE A 90 -16.67 -4.21 -4.30
C PHE A 90 -17.86 -4.86 -5.05
N GLY A 91 -17.53 -5.70 -6.03
CA GLY A 91 -18.48 -6.52 -6.78
C GLY A 91 -19.06 -7.62 -5.91
N MET A 92 -20.34 -7.92 -6.10
CA MET A 92 -21.04 -8.98 -5.40
C MET A 92 -22.21 -9.45 -6.26
N PHE A 93 -22.42 -10.76 -6.35
CA PHE A 93 -23.58 -11.34 -7.01
C PHE A 93 -24.81 -11.27 -6.09
N VAL A 94 -25.90 -10.69 -6.60
CA VAL A 94 -27.15 -10.48 -5.86
C VAL A 94 -28.32 -10.89 -6.76
N ASN A 95 -29.32 -11.57 -6.19
CA ASN A 95 -30.55 -11.96 -6.91
C ASN A 95 -31.69 -10.94 -6.69
N SER A 96 -32.86 -11.19 -7.29
CA SER A 96 -34.03 -10.31 -7.19
C SER A 96 -34.59 -10.16 -5.76
N ASP A 97 -34.32 -11.12 -4.88
CA ASP A 97 -34.80 -11.14 -3.50
C ASP A 97 -33.78 -10.52 -2.53
N SER A 98 -32.78 -9.80 -3.06
CA SER A 98 -31.67 -9.24 -2.30
C SER A 98 -30.86 -10.28 -1.54
N LEU A 99 -30.81 -11.52 -2.03
CA LEU A 99 -29.87 -12.52 -1.51
C LEU A 99 -28.55 -12.40 -2.25
N VAL A 100 -27.48 -12.52 -1.48
CA VAL A 100 -26.09 -12.59 -1.94
C VAL A 100 -25.77 -14.04 -2.31
N LYS A 101 -25.02 -14.25 -3.39
CA LYS A 101 -24.55 -15.60 -3.74
C LYS A 101 -23.52 -16.04 -2.71
N ILE A 102 -23.89 -17.03 -1.89
CA ILE A 102 -23.05 -17.63 -0.85
C ILE A 102 -22.83 -19.09 -1.19
N ILE A 103 -21.57 -19.47 -1.46
CA ILE A 103 -21.18 -20.84 -1.79
C ILE A 103 -21.02 -21.60 -0.49
N THR A 104 -21.80 -22.66 -0.29
CA THR A 104 -21.71 -23.45 0.95
C THR A 104 -20.86 -24.68 0.72
N ILE A 105 -19.74 -24.77 1.45
CA ILE A 105 -18.77 -25.85 1.35
C ILE A 105 -18.74 -26.58 2.68
N ARG A 106 -18.97 -27.89 2.66
CA ARG A 106 -18.80 -28.75 3.83
C ARG A 106 -17.38 -29.27 3.88
N GLY A 107 -16.65 -28.89 4.93
CA GLY A 107 -15.30 -29.33 5.17
C GLY A 107 -15.22 -30.83 5.43
N THR A 108 -14.06 -31.42 5.16
CA THR A 108 -13.81 -32.86 5.36
C THR A 108 -13.39 -33.22 6.79
N LYS A 109 -12.95 -32.25 7.59
CA LYS A 109 -12.46 -32.41 8.97
C LYS A 109 -13.48 -31.86 9.98
N PRO A 110 -13.40 -32.26 11.26
CA PRO A 110 -14.15 -31.59 12.33
C PRO A 110 -13.58 -30.20 12.60
N LYS A 111 -14.28 -29.38 13.41
CA LYS A 111 -13.88 -28.02 13.79
C LYS A 111 -12.45 -27.93 14.37
N SER A 112 -11.97 -29.00 15.02
CA SER A 112 -10.58 -29.08 15.51
C SER A 112 -9.53 -29.12 14.41
N GLY A 113 -9.91 -29.44 13.17
CA GLY A 113 -9.06 -29.36 11.97
C GLY A 113 -8.99 -27.97 11.34
N TYR A 114 -9.79 -27.02 11.82
CA TYR A 114 -9.82 -25.63 11.35
C TYR A 114 -9.75 -24.62 12.52
N PRO A 115 -8.76 -24.75 13.43
CA PRO A 115 -8.63 -23.82 14.56
C PRO A 115 -8.35 -22.39 14.10
N TYR A 116 -8.52 -21.41 15.00
CA TYR A 116 -8.14 -20.01 14.73
C TYR A 116 -6.71 -19.90 14.20
N GLU A 117 -5.74 -20.38 14.98
CA GLU A 117 -4.33 -20.41 14.59
C GLU A 117 -4.05 -21.54 13.59
N GLY A 118 -3.56 -21.19 12.40
CA GLY A 118 -3.18 -22.16 11.36
C GLY A 118 -4.32 -22.81 10.59
N GLY A 119 -5.59 -22.66 11.00
CA GLY A 119 -6.73 -23.27 10.30
C GLY A 119 -7.06 -22.62 8.95
N SER A 120 -6.63 -21.38 8.70
CA SER A 120 -6.87 -20.70 7.41
C SER A 120 -6.26 -21.45 6.23
N GLY A 121 -5.08 -22.04 6.40
CA GLY A 121 -4.46 -22.87 5.37
C GLY A 121 -5.27 -24.13 5.04
N ALA A 122 -5.79 -24.81 6.07
CA ALA A 122 -6.62 -26.00 5.90
C ALA A 122 -7.97 -25.69 5.24
N VAL A 123 -8.58 -24.55 5.57
CA VAL A 123 -9.80 -24.08 4.90
C VAL A 123 -9.51 -23.69 3.45
N ALA A 124 -8.44 -22.94 3.20
CA ALA A 124 -8.05 -22.52 1.86
C ALA A 124 -7.77 -23.71 0.93
N GLU A 125 -7.16 -24.79 1.42
CA GLU A 125 -6.93 -26.03 0.66
C GLU A 125 -8.25 -26.59 0.10
N GLU A 126 -9.26 -26.75 0.95
CA GLU A 126 -10.54 -27.33 0.57
C GLU A 126 -11.39 -26.39 -0.31
N VAL A 127 -11.34 -25.08 -0.04
CA VAL A 127 -12.03 -24.07 -0.88
C VAL A 127 -11.37 -23.96 -2.25
N ASN A 128 -10.03 -24.04 -2.35
CA ASN A 128 -9.35 -24.08 -3.64
C ASN A 128 -9.69 -25.36 -4.42
N ALA A 129 -9.75 -26.52 -3.76
CA ALA A 129 -10.22 -27.74 -4.40
C ALA A 129 -11.67 -27.62 -4.92
N TRP A 130 -12.55 -26.93 -4.19
CA TRP A 130 -13.88 -26.60 -4.69
C TRP A 130 -13.84 -25.73 -5.94
N PHE A 131 -13.05 -24.66 -5.93
CA PHE A 131 -12.92 -23.77 -7.08
C PHE A 131 -12.29 -24.44 -8.31
N GLU A 132 -11.38 -25.40 -8.13
CA GLU A 132 -10.86 -26.22 -9.22
C GLU A 132 -11.96 -27.10 -9.84
N ALA A 133 -12.83 -27.69 -9.01
CA ALA A 133 -13.97 -28.48 -9.49
C ALA A 133 -15.13 -27.63 -10.03
N HIS A 134 -15.26 -26.39 -9.55
CA HIS A 134 -16.34 -25.44 -9.89
C HIS A 134 -15.77 -24.08 -10.31
N PRO A 135 -15.04 -23.99 -11.43
CA PRO A 135 -14.32 -22.77 -11.81
C PRO A 135 -15.22 -21.54 -12.00
N SER A 136 -16.51 -21.73 -12.31
CA SER A 136 -17.48 -20.63 -12.41
C SER A 136 -17.79 -19.93 -11.09
N ASP A 137 -17.52 -20.58 -9.95
CA ASP A 137 -17.76 -20.00 -8.63
C ASP A 137 -16.60 -19.07 -8.18
N LYS A 138 -15.42 -19.19 -8.80
CA LYS A 138 -14.29 -18.31 -8.55
C LYS A 138 -14.25 -17.19 -9.58
N THR A 139 -14.75 -16.02 -9.20
CA THR A 139 -14.87 -14.88 -10.13
C THR A 139 -13.81 -13.81 -9.92
N SER A 140 -13.04 -13.88 -8.84
CA SER A 140 -11.91 -13.00 -8.57
C SER A 140 -10.86 -13.67 -7.68
N ASP A 141 -9.77 -12.96 -7.42
CA ASP A 141 -8.75 -13.37 -6.45
C ASP A 141 -9.19 -13.17 -4.99
N HIS A 142 -10.31 -12.47 -4.76
CA HIS A 142 -10.76 -12.05 -3.44
C HIS A 142 -11.85 -12.97 -2.89
N THR A 143 -11.61 -13.53 -1.70
CA THR A 143 -12.53 -14.49 -1.08
C THR A 143 -12.77 -14.16 0.39
N LEU A 144 -14.04 -14.05 0.77
CA LEU A 144 -14.50 -13.98 2.15
C LEU A 144 -15.01 -15.36 2.57
N ILE A 145 -14.39 -15.92 3.61
CA ILE A 145 -14.83 -17.15 4.24
C ILE A 145 -15.59 -16.82 5.52
N ILE A 146 -16.77 -17.38 5.70
CA ILE A 146 -17.58 -17.25 6.91
C ILE A 146 -17.79 -18.64 7.48
N ILE A 147 -17.46 -18.82 8.76
CA ILE A 147 -17.51 -20.12 9.45
C ILE A 147 -18.53 -20.03 10.59
N PRO A 148 -19.45 -20.99 10.76
CA PRO A 148 -20.35 -21.01 11.91
C PRO A 148 -19.54 -21.14 13.20
N ARG A 149 -20.03 -20.51 14.28
CA ARG A 149 -19.44 -20.64 15.60
C ARG A 149 -19.26 -22.10 16.01
N TYR A 150 -18.15 -22.36 16.70
CA TYR A 150 -17.82 -23.67 17.24
C TYR A 150 -18.53 -23.88 18.57
N GLU A 151 -18.54 -22.85 19.40
CA GLU A 151 -19.17 -22.84 20.71
C GLU A 151 -19.40 -21.41 21.21
N PHE A 152 -20.17 -21.28 22.27
CA PHE A 152 -20.23 -20.07 23.09
C PHE A 152 -19.36 -20.27 24.33
N ARG A 153 -18.55 -19.26 24.66
CA ARG A 153 -17.87 -19.17 25.96
C ARG A 153 -18.89 -19.07 27.09
N GLN A 154 -18.43 -19.26 28.32
CA GLN A 154 -19.26 -19.12 29.51
C GLN A 154 -19.92 -17.73 29.64
N ASP A 155 -19.28 -16.70 29.10
CA ASP A 155 -19.81 -15.33 29.04
C ASP A 155 -20.81 -15.08 27.89
N GLY A 156 -21.13 -16.11 27.11
CA GLY A 156 -22.04 -16.03 25.97
C GLY A 156 -21.38 -15.52 24.68
N THR A 157 -20.06 -15.32 24.64
CA THR A 157 -19.34 -14.89 23.43
C THR A 157 -19.15 -16.04 22.46
N ALA A 158 -19.62 -15.87 21.22
CA ALA A 158 -19.37 -16.84 20.16
C ALA A 158 -17.86 -17.00 19.90
N THR A 159 -17.41 -18.19 19.55
CA THR A 159 -16.03 -18.47 19.15
C THR A 159 -16.02 -19.39 17.95
N GLY A 160 -14.92 -19.43 17.19
CA GLY A 160 -14.85 -20.26 16.00
C GLY A 160 -13.44 -20.44 15.46
N GLY A 161 -13.38 -20.74 14.17
CA GLY A 161 -12.14 -20.91 13.42
C GLY A 161 -11.42 -19.59 13.12
N PRO A 162 -10.67 -19.52 12.02
CA PRO A 162 -9.94 -18.32 11.60
C PRO A 162 -10.79 -17.05 11.58
N PHE A 163 -10.23 -15.95 12.08
CA PHE A 163 -10.82 -14.62 11.99
C PHE A 163 -9.70 -13.59 11.84
N TYR A 164 -9.27 -13.41 10.60
CA TYR A 164 -8.20 -12.49 10.17
C TYR A 164 -8.14 -12.40 8.64
N GLY A 165 -7.49 -11.38 8.10
CA GLY A 165 -7.06 -11.31 6.70
C GLY A 165 -5.78 -12.10 6.41
N THR A 166 -5.67 -12.70 5.22
CA THR A 166 -4.42 -13.29 4.70
C THR A 166 -4.36 -13.14 3.18
N GLY A 167 -3.45 -12.29 2.70
CA GLY A 167 -3.40 -11.91 1.29
C GLY A 167 -4.73 -11.30 0.84
N LYS A 168 -5.32 -11.85 -0.22
CA LYS A 168 -6.61 -11.41 -0.77
C LYS A 168 -7.81 -12.16 -0.17
N TRP A 169 -7.58 -12.92 0.89
CA TRP A 169 -8.59 -13.72 1.58
C TRP A 169 -8.83 -13.15 2.97
N CYS A 170 -10.02 -13.37 3.49
CA CYS A 170 -10.38 -12.99 4.84
C CYS A 170 -11.36 -14.00 5.43
N TYR A 171 -11.34 -14.10 6.75
CA TYR A 171 -12.11 -15.09 7.49
C TYR A 171 -12.94 -14.38 8.55
N ALA A 172 -14.20 -14.76 8.65
CA ALA A 172 -15.17 -14.21 9.58
C ALA A 172 -16.00 -15.33 10.24
N LEU A 173 -16.74 -14.94 11.28
CA LEU A 173 -17.58 -15.82 12.08
C LEU A 173 -19.06 -15.56 11.78
N ASP A 174 -19.88 -16.60 11.82
CA ASP A 174 -21.34 -16.51 11.94
C ASP A 174 -21.83 -17.10 13.27
N TYR A 175 -22.87 -16.51 13.83
CA TYR A 175 -23.60 -17.00 15.01
C TYR A 175 -25.08 -16.58 14.90
N GLU A 176 -25.97 -17.18 15.68
CA GLU A 176 -27.43 -17.07 15.48
C GLU A 176 -27.93 -15.61 15.51
N ASP A 177 -27.37 -14.80 16.42
CA ASP A 177 -27.72 -13.38 16.58
C ASP A 177 -26.85 -12.45 15.71
N PHE A 178 -26.04 -13.00 14.80
CA PHE A 178 -25.36 -12.22 13.78
C PHE A 178 -26.37 -11.78 12.70
N ASN A 179 -27.12 -10.75 13.05
CA ASN A 179 -28.26 -10.25 12.29
C ASN A 179 -28.23 -8.73 12.28
N ILE A 180 -28.41 -8.13 11.09
CA ILE A 180 -28.33 -6.67 10.91
C ILE A 180 -29.32 -5.90 11.80
N ALA A 181 -30.43 -6.53 12.22
CA ALA A 181 -31.38 -5.94 13.16
C ALA A 181 -30.76 -5.55 14.51
N ASN A 182 -29.59 -6.12 14.86
CA ASN A 182 -28.86 -5.81 16.09
C ASN A 182 -27.94 -4.59 15.99
N ILE A 183 -27.84 -3.94 14.81
CA ILE A 183 -27.04 -2.74 14.63
C ILE A 183 -27.57 -1.58 15.49
N GLY A 184 -26.68 -0.82 16.13
CA GLY A 184 -27.02 0.33 16.95
C GLY A 184 -27.66 0.01 18.31
N LEU A 185 -27.93 -1.25 18.64
CA LEU A 185 -28.58 -1.63 19.91
C LEU A 185 -27.61 -1.69 21.11
N GLY A 186 -26.37 -1.25 20.96
CA GLY A 186 -25.35 -1.31 22.02
C GLY A 186 -24.87 -2.74 22.35
N ASN A 187 -25.19 -3.72 21.49
CA ASN A 187 -24.69 -5.09 21.63
C ASN A 187 -23.21 -5.14 21.22
N ASN A 188 -22.32 -5.22 22.21
CA ASN A 188 -20.88 -5.26 21.99
C ASN A 188 -20.42 -6.54 21.24
N GLN A 189 -21.13 -7.66 21.38
CA GLN A 189 -20.80 -8.90 20.65
C GLN A 189 -21.12 -8.76 19.17
N PHE A 190 -22.31 -8.24 18.82
CA PHE A 190 -22.66 -7.95 17.43
C PHE A 190 -21.70 -6.95 16.82
N THR A 191 -21.43 -5.84 17.53
CA THR A 191 -20.51 -4.81 17.05
C THR A 191 -19.12 -5.39 16.77
N GLY A 192 -18.57 -6.19 17.69
CA GLY A 192 -17.25 -6.79 17.52
C GLY A 192 -17.16 -7.75 16.34
N TRP A 193 -18.15 -8.62 16.14
CA TRP A 193 -18.15 -9.55 14.99
C TRP A 193 -18.48 -8.85 13.66
N PHE A 194 -19.36 -7.86 13.69
CA PHE A 194 -19.79 -7.11 12.50
C PHE A 194 -18.71 -6.16 12.00
N GLY A 195 -18.19 -5.33 12.90
CA GLY A 195 -17.06 -4.46 12.61
C GLY A 195 -15.80 -5.27 12.30
N GLY A 196 -15.57 -6.37 13.01
CA GLY A 196 -14.50 -7.31 12.70
C GLY A 196 -14.63 -7.88 11.30
N LEU A 197 -15.80 -8.37 10.87
CA LEU A 197 -16.00 -8.86 9.50
C LEU A 197 -15.65 -7.79 8.47
N ALA A 198 -16.11 -6.55 8.67
CA ALA A 198 -15.82 -5.46 7.76
C ALA A 198 -14.33 -5.08 7.72
N HIS A 199 -13.64 -5.15 8.86
CA HIS A 199 -12.20 -4.92 9.01
C HIS A 199 -11.38 -6.02 8.32
N GLU A 200 -11.67 -7.29 8.62
CA GLU A 200 -10.98 -8.42 7.98
C GLU A 200 -11.23 -8.45 6.47
N LEU A 201 -12.44 -8.10 6.04
CA LEU A 201 -12.72 -7.88 4.63
C LEU A 201 -11.82 -6.78 4.05
N GLY A 202 -11.60 -5.68 4.78
CA GLY A 202 -10.65 -4.64 4.38
C GLY A 202 -9.25 -5.19 4.12
N HIS A 203 -8.72 -6.04 5.00
CA HIS A 203 -7.46 -6.75 4.76
C HIS A 203 -7.51 -7.63 3.51
N GLY A 204 -8.57 -8.42 3.36
CA GLY A 204 -8.82 -9.21 2.15
C GLY A 204 -8.93 -8.37 0.88
N LEU A 205 -9.16 -7.06 0.99
CA LEU A 205 -9.21 -6.08 -0.09
C LEU A 205 -7.90 -5.26 -0.24
N ASN A 206 -6.81 -5.74 0.36
CA ASN A 206 -5.45 -5.18 0.33
C ASN A 206 -5.22 -3.98 1.27
N LEU A 207 -6.11 -3.71 2.22
CA LEU A 207 -5.93 -2.61 3.16
C LEU A 207 -5.01 -3.01 4.32
N PRO A 208 -3.92 -2.27 4.60
CA PRO A 208 -3.17 -2.40 5.85
C PRO A 208 -3.87 -1.63 6.99
N HIS A 209 -3.44 -1.84 8.23
CA HIS A 209 -3.89 -1.01 9.34
C HIS A 209 -3.51 0.46 9.15
N ASN A 210 -4.31 1.34 9.74
CA ASN A 210 -4.04 2.77 9.85
C ASN A 210 -4.91 3.40 10.95
N SER A 211 -4.72 4.71 11.15
CA SER A 211 -5.53 5.54 12.02
C SER A 211 -6.05 6.76 11.27
N GLU A 212 -7.22 7.24 11.68
CA GLU A 212 -7.76 8.52 11.28
C GLU A 212 -6.89 9.68 11.77
N LYS A 213 -6.96 10.82 11.07
CA LYS A 213 -6.36 12.07 11.54
C LYS A 213 -7.06 12.56 12.80
N VAL A 214 -6.31 13.26 13.66
CA VAL A 214 -6.89 13.93 14.84
C VAL A 214 -8.05 14.85 14.47
N SER A 215 -7.94 15.56 13.34
CA SER A 215 -9.00 16.44 12.83
C SER A 215 -10.26 15.69 12.36
N ASP A 216 -10.11 14.47 11.84
CA ASP A 216 -11.22 13.66 11.32
C ASP A 216 -12.01 12.99 12.46
N ARG A 217 -11.34 12.64 13.58
CA ARG A 217 -11.91 11.85 14.70
C ARG A 217 -13.27 12.37 15.19
N SER A 218 -13.40 13.68 15.38
CA SER A 218 -14.61 14.27 15.99
C SER A 218 -15.81 14.32 15.05
N THR A 219 -15.60 14.23 13.74
CA THR A 219 -16.65 14.39 12.73
C THR A 219 -16.95 13.10 11.96
N LEU A 220 -15.92 12.27 11.74
CA LEU A 220 -15.99 11.05 10.94
C LEU A 220 -15.84 9.78 11.79
N GLY A 221 -15.32 9.90 13.01
CA GLY A 221 -15.21 8.78 13.96
C GLY A 221 -13.90 8.00 13.83
N THR A 222 -13.96 6.69 14.00
CA THR A 222 -12.78 5.81 14.02
C THR A 222 -12.48 5.21 12.64
N ALA A 223 -11.22 5.13 12.22
CA ALA A 223 -10.85 4.41 11.00
C ALA A 223 -11.20 2.92 11.12
N LEU A 224 -11.85 2.35 10.10
CA LEU A 224 -12.22 0.94 10.05
C LEU A 224 -10.99 0.06 10.23
N MET A 225 -9.91 0.36 9.50
CA MET A 225 -8.64 -0.36 9.56
C MET A 225 -7.77 0.01 10.77
N GLY A 226 -8.27 0.86 11.66
CA GLY A 226 -7.74 1.06 13.00
C GLY A 226 -8.54 0.25 14.01
N TYR A 227 -9.14 0.92 14.99
CA TYR A 227 -10.03 0.31 15.98
C TYR A 227 -11.51 0.26 15.54
N GLY A 228 -11.78 0.48 14.25
CA GLY A 228 -13.14 0.61 13.76
C GLY A 228 -13.93 -0.70 13.78
N ASN A 229 -13.25 -1.83 13.96
CA ASN A 229 -13.90 -3.11 14.25
C ASN A 229 -14.75 -3.09 15.54
N TYR A 230 -14.46 -2.19 16.48
CA TYR A 230 -15.24 -2.01 17.72
C TYR A 230 -16.24 -0.86 17.66
N SER A 231 -16.22 -0.03 16.61
CA SER A 231 -17.12 1.11 16.45
C SER A 231 -18.15 0.92 15.35
N LEU A 232 -17.88 0.14 14.30
CA LEU A 232 -18.77 0.04 13.15
C LEU A 232 -20.16 -0.46 13.55
N GLY A 233 -21.19 0.31 13.19
CA GLY A 233 -22.58 0.00 13.54
C GLY A 233 -22.99 0.38 14.97
N LYS A 234 -22.08 0.93 15.78
CA LYS A 234 -22.34 1.48 17.11
C LYS A 234 -22.03 2.98 17.20
N GLU A 235 -20.93 3.40 16.58
CA GLU A 235 -20.41 4.77 16.55
C GLU A 235 -19.95 5.12 15.12
N ALA A 236 -19.66 6.40 14.88
CA ALA A 236 -19.12 6.84 13.59
C ALA A 236 -17.81 6.10 13.27
N THR A 237 -17.71 5.59 12.04
CA THR A 237 -16.57 4.81 11.54
C THR A 237 -16.34 5.20 10.10
N LEU A 238 -15.08 5.28 9.66
CA LEU A 238 -14.71 5.74 8.32
C LEU A 238 -13.70 4.82 7.62
N LEU A 239 -13.57 4.94 6.30
CA LEU A 239 -12.35 4.56 5.57
C LEU A 239 -11.51 5.81 5.33
N THR A 240 -10.20 5.71 5.55
CA THR A 240 -9.28 6.83 5.30
C THR A 240 -9.13 7.10 3.80
N ALA A 241 -8.56 8.26 3.44
CA ALA A 241 -8.27 8.57 2.04
C ALA A 241 -7.25 7.57 1.44
N ALA A 242 -6.29 7.09 2.24
CA ALA A 242 -5.36 6.05 1.83
C ALA A 242 -6.07 4.72 1.54
N ASP A 243 -7.02 4.31 2.39
CA ASP A 243 -7.84 3.12 2.12
C ASP A 243 -8.58 3.24 0.79
N ALA A 244 -9.27 4.37 0.59
CA ALA A 244 -10.02 4.61 -0.64
C ALA A 244 -9.13 4.60 -1.89
N ALA A 245 -7.89 5.12 -1.79
CA ALA A 245 -6.92 5.08 -2.88
C ALA A 245 -6.51 3.65 -3.26
N ILE A 246 -6.25 2.80 -2.27
CA ILE A 246 -5.92 1.38 -2.48
C ILE A 246 -7.12 0.65 -3.07
N LEU A 247 -8.33 0.84 -2.51
CA LEU A 247 -9.56 0.22 -3.01
C LEU A 247 -9.90 0.65 -4.43
N ASN A 248 -9.61 1.90 -4.82
CA ASN A 248 -9.84 2.35 -6.20
C ASN A 248 -9.04 1.51 -7.22
N ALA A 249 -7.86 1.01 -6.84
CA ALA A 249 -7.03 0.12 -7.67
C ALA A 249 -7.28 -1.37 -7.40
N ASN A 250 -8.24 -1.73 -6.55
CA ASN A 250 -8.57 -3.13 -6.25
C ASN A 250 -9.37 -3.79 -7.40
N GLN A 251 -9.08 -5.07 -7.69
CA GLN A 251 -9.66 -5.84 -8.80
C GLN A 251 -11.18 -5.86 -8.80
N ILE A 252 -11.82 -5.99 -7.64
CA ILE A 252 -13.28 -6.13 -7.54
C ILE A 252 -14.00 -4.79 -7.34
N PHE A 253 -13.28 -3.67 -7.23
CA PHE A 253 -13.86 -2.32 -7.22
C PHE A 253 -14.01 -1.72 -8.62
N ASN A 254 -13.51 -2.41 -9.63
CA ASN A 254 -13.47 -1.97 -11.01
C ASN A 254 -14.30 -2.87 -11.93
N LYS A 255 -14.91 -2.26 -12.95
CA LYS A 255 -15.74 -2.95 -13.97
C LYS A 255 -15.00 -3.23 -15.27
N ASP A 256 -13.71 -2.90 -15.34
CA ASP A 256 -12.88 -3.12 -16.52
C ASP A 256 -12.51 -4.61 -16.68
N SER A 257 -11.73 -4.91 -17.70
CA SER A 257 -11.24 -6.26 -18.00
C SER A 257 -9.71 -6.39 -17.94
N LYS A 258 -9.00 -5.40 -17.38
CA LYS A 258 -7.53 -5.42 -17.35
C LYS A 258 -7.00 -6.48 -16.39
N THR A 259 -5.74 -6.87 -16.57
CA THR A 259 -5.06 -7.76 -15.63
C THR A 259 -4.70 -7.01 -14.35
N TYR A 260 -4.95 -7.64 -13.21
CA TYR A 260 -4.62 -7.12 -11.89
C TYR A 260 -3.51 -7.95 -11.28
N TYR A 261 -2.70 -7.30 -10.44
CA TYR A 261 -1.70 -7.94 -9.59
C TYR A 261 -0.53 -8.62 -10.31
N ASP A 262 -0.35 -8.37 -11.61
CA ASP A 262 0.92 -8.63 -12.30
C ASP A 262 2.02 -7.75 -11.71
N ALA A 263 3.26 -8.25 -11.72
CA ALA A 263 4.41 -7.55 -11.17
C ALA A 263 4.53 -6.12 -11.73
N ALA A 264 4.65 -5.14 -10.84
CA ALA A 264 4.83 -3.75 -11.18
C ALA A 264 5.78 -3.11 -10.16
N ASN A 265 6.62 -2.20 -10.65
CA ASN A 265 7.67 -1.56 -9.86
C ASN A 265 7.59 -0.05 -10.06
N ALA A 266 7.94 0.70 -9.03
CA ALA A 266 8.20 2.13 -9.12
C ALA A 266 9.54 2.43 -8.44
N GLU A 267 10.14 3.56 -8.79
CA GLU A 267 11.31 4.13 -8.13
C GLU A 267 11.13 5.63 -7.97
N ILE A 268 11.62 6.19 -6.87
CA ILE A 268 11.63 7.63 -6.62
C ILE A 268 12.96 8.20 -7.12
N ASP A 269 12.92 8.92 -8.23
CA ASP A 269 14.10 9.59 -8.82
C ASP A 269 14.62 10.72 -7.93
N ARG A 270 13.70 11.43 -7.28
CA ARG A 270 14.00 12.59 -6.46
C ARG A 270 12.94 12.81 -5.41
N ILE A 271 13.35 13.07 -4.18
CA ILE A 271 12.46 13.43 -3.09
C ILE A 271 12.91 14.73 -2.40
N HIS A 272 11.94 15.56 -2.05
CA HIS A 272 12.10 16.75 -1.23
C HIS A 272 11.16 16.64 -0.05
N ALA A 273 11.69 16.67 1.16
CA ALA A 273 10.94 16.62 2.41
C ALA A 273 11.44 17.69 3.38
N LYS A 274 10.50 18.48 3.92
CA LYS A 274 10.80 19.50 4.92
C LYS A 274 9.62 19.69 5.87
N TYR A 275 9.91 20.22 7.06
CA TYR A 275 8.90 20.95 7.82
C TYR A 275 8.74 22.36 7.23
N ASP A 276 7.52 22.76 6.92
CA ASP A 276 7.20 24.13 6.50
C ASP A 276 6.46 24.84 7.64
N ALA A 277 7.14 25.79 8.28
CA ALA A 277 6.62 26.49 9.46
C ALA A 277 5.40 27.38 9.15
N THR A 278 5.27 27.91 7.94
CA THR A 278 4.09 28.69 7.55
C THR A 278 2.88 27.79 7.35
N LYS A 279 3.09 26.58 6.83
CA LYS A 279 2.02 25.60 6.64
C LYS A 279 1.76 24.76 7.89
N GLU A 280 2.65 24.78 8.87
CA GLU A 280 2.62 23.89 10.04
C GLU A 280 2.45 22.42 9.60
N ALA A 281 3.22 22.03 8.58
CA ALA A 281 3.07 20.74 7.93
C ALA A 281 4.43 20.15 7.53
N ILE A 282 4.49 18.81 7.53
CA ILE A 282 5.48 18.09 6.74
C ILE A 282 5.06 18.22 5.28
N VAL A 283 5.95 18.77 4.45
CA VAL A 283 5.75 18.88 3.01
C VAL A 283 6.67 17.87 2.35
N VAL A 284 6.09 16.96 1.57
CA VAL A 284 6.84 15.98 0.77
C VAL A 284 6.44 16.10 -0.68
N SER A 285 7.44 16.10 -1.57
CA SER A 285 7.25 16.13 -3.01
C SER A 285 8.35 15.35 -3.70
N GLY A 286 8.13 14.96 -4.94
CA GLY A 286 9.16 14.21 -5.65
C GLY A 286 8.81 13.92 -7.09
N LYS A 287 9.76 13.28 -7.75
CA LYS A 287 9.64 12.67 -9.07
C LYS A 287 9.85 11.17 -8.98
N PHE A 288 9.21 10.44 -9.87
CA PHE A 288 9.27 8.99 -9.93
C PHE A 288 9.12 8.49 -11.35
N HIS A 289 9.57 7.26 -11.57
CA HIS A 289 9.21 6.46 -12.73
C HIS A 289 8.60 5.13 -12.27
N ALA A 290 7.79 4.51 -13.13
CA ALA A 290 7.11 3.26 -12.81
C ALA A 290 6.86 2.42 -14.07
N SER A 291 6.77 1.11 -13.90
CA SER A 291 6.52 0.16 -14.98
C SER A 291 5.09 0.23 -15.53
N ASN A 292 4.15 0.78 -14.76
CA ASN A 292 2.79 1.11 -15.19
C ASN A 292 2.29 2.37 -14.47
N LYS A 293 1.08 2.83 -14.81
CA LYS A 293 0.52 4.07 -14.27
C LYS A 293 0.32 3.98 -12.75
N ILE A 294 0.74 5.03 -12.05
CA ILE A 294 0.39 5.26 -10.64
C ILE A 294 -0.89 6.10 -10.58
N ASN A 295 -1.89 5.63 -9.82
CA ASN A 295 -3.16 6.35 -9.66
C ASN A 295 -3.09 7.40 -8.55
N SER A 296 -2.48 7.02 -7.43
CA SER A 296 -2.38 7.82 -6.21
C SER A 296 -1.13 7.40 -5.42
N ILE A 297 -0.70 8.29 -4.53
CA ILE A 297 0.29 7.98 -3.50
C ILE A 297 -0.45 8.04 -2.16
N ALA A 298 -0.45 6.93 -1.44
CA ALA A 298 -0.93 6.86 -0.07
C ALA A 298 0.26 7.03 0.89
N TYR A 299 0.13 7.91 1.87
CA TYR A 299 1.17 8.23 2.84
C TYR A 299 0.74 7.68 4.18
N TYR A 300 1.61 6.89 4.83
CA TYR A 300 1.40 6.37 6.18
C TYR A 300 2.48 6.97 7.04
N ASN A 301 2.08 7.77 8.02
CA ASN A 301 3.00 8.43 8.93
C ASN A 301 2.87 7.79 10.31
N ASP A 302 3.80 6.90 10.59
CA ASP A 302 3.65 5.91 11.66
C ASP A 302 4.69 6.09 12.77
N PRO A 303 4.27 6.40 14.01
CA PRO A 303 5.17 6.37 15.15
C PRO A 303 5.50 4.95 15.58
N GLU A 304 6.75 4.70 15.93
CA GLU A 304 7.23 3.42 16.47
C GLU A 304 6.35 2.91 17.64
N GLY A 305 6.07 1.60 17.66
CA GLY A 305 5.47 0.90 18.80
C GLY A 305 3.96 0.61 18.72
N GLY A 306 3.30 0.83 17.58
CA GLY A 306 1.84 0.64 17.45
C GLY A 306 1.34 -0.34 16.38
N GLY A 307 2.23 -1.06 15.68
CA GLY A 307 1.83 -2.12 14.72
C GLY A 307 0.93 -1.63 13.59
N ASP A 308 1.20 -0.42 13.09
CA ASP A 308 0.44 0.33 12.06
C ASP A 308 -0.96 0.84 12.49
N TYR A 309 -1.52 0.42 13.63
CA TYR A 309 -2.84 0.90 14.12
C TYR A 309 -2.87 2.37 14.51
N ASN A 310 -1.70 3.00 14.63
CA ASN A 310 -1.47 4.41 14.93
C ASN A 310 -0.88 5.17 13.73
N ALA A 311 -0.77 4.53 12.55
CA ALA A 311 -0.25 5.16 11.35
C ALA A 311 -1.30 6.12 10.76
N ILE A 312 -1.08 7.42 10.92
CA ILE A 312 -1.99 8.45 10.38
C ILE A 312 -1.75 8.59 8.88
N THR A 313 -2.82 8.64 8.08
CA THR A 313 -2.69 8.56 6.62
C THR A 313 -3.13 9.80 5.84
N TRP A 314 -2.52 9.97 4.67
CA TRP A 314 -2.91 10.94 3.65
C TRP A 314 -2.94 10.28 2.27
N GLU A 315 -3.56 10.97 1.31
CA GLU A 315 -3.51 10.63 -0.11
C GLU A 315 -3.11 11.88 -0.92
N SER A 316 -2.35 11.68 -2.00
CA SER A 316 -2.26 12.64 -3.08
C SER A 316 -2.46 11.95 -4.44
N LYS A 317 -2.93 12.72 -5.42
CA LYS A 317 -2.91 12.30 -6.83
C LYS A 317 -1.53 12.57 -7.41
N THR A 318 -1.19 11.84 -8.47
CA THR A 318 -0.03 12.20 -9.29
C THR A 318 -0.25 13.57 -9.94
N ILE A 319 0.83 14.34 -10.05
CA ILE A 319 0.89 15.58 -10.82
C ILE A 319 1.52 15.23 -12.16
N GLY A 320 0.73 15.33 -13.24
CA GLY A 320 1.16 14.82 -14.53
C GLY A 320 1.38 13.30 -14.48
N VAL A 321 2.53 12.85 -15.01
CA VAL A 321 2.85 11.42 -15.15
C VAL A 321 3.87 10.90 -14.14
N ASP A 322 4.68 11.79 -13.55
CA ASP A 322 5.93 11.43 -12.86
C ASP A 322 6.14 12.16 -11.54
N SER A 323 5.17 12.94 -11.04
CA SER A 323 5.39 13.83 -9.89
C SER A 323 4.32 13.68 -8.80
N PHE A 324 4.66 14.03 -7.56
CA PHE A 324 3.73 14.00 -6.43
C PHE A 324 4.00 15.14 -5.43
N TYR A 325 2.98 15.47 -4.64
CA TYR A 325 3.03 16.51 -3.61
C TYR A 325 2.03 16.20 -2.49
N VAL A 326 2.43 16.34 -1.23
CA VAL A 326 1.54 16.25 -0.07
C VAL A 326 1.94 17.24 1.02
N GLU A 327 0.93 17.72 1.74
CA GLU A 327 1.08 18.47 2.99
C GLU A 327 0.41 17.67 4.11
N MET A 328 1.19 17.26 5.10
CA MET A 328 0.72 16.52 6.27
C MET A 328 0.80 17.44 7.49
N LYS A 329 -0.35 17.96 7.91
CA LYS A 329 -0.43 18.91 9.03
C LYS A 329 0.04 18.24 10.33
N ILE A 330 0.87 18.94 11.10
CA ILE A 330 1.35 18.41 12.39
C ILE A 330 0.21 18.27 13.38
N SER A 331 -0.83 19.09 13.27
CA SER A 331 -2.03 19.00 14.12
C SER A 331 -2.78 17.67 13.98
N ASP A 332 -2.66 16.99 12.84
CA ASP A 332 -3.36 15.74 12.55
C ASP A 332 -2.66 14.50 13.14
N LEU A 333 -1.40 14.64 13.55
CA LEU A 333 -0.64 13.58 14.21
C LEU A 333 -0.99 13.52 15.70
N GLN A 334 -1.24 12.31 16.21
CA GLN A 334 -1.54 12.07 17.62
C GLN A 334 -0.29 12.16 18.51
N TYR A 335 0.80 11.55 18.07
CA TYR A 335 2.08 11.55 18.77
C TYR A 335 3.03 12.58 18.12
N LYS A 336 3.90 13.21 18.92
CA LYS A 336 4.85 14.25 18.47
C LYS A 336 6.17 14.24 19.28
N GLY A 337 6.41 13.14 20.01
CA GLY A 337 7.60 12.97 20.84
C GLY A 337 8.82 12.54 20.04
N ASP A 338 9.96 12.37 20.70
CA ASP A 338 11.25 11.92 20.10
C ASP A 338 11.24 10.42 19.71
N SER A 339 10.06 9.86 19.44
CA SER A 339 9.89 8.53 18.85
C SER A 339 10.34 8.55 17.40
N LEU A 340 10.89 7.43 16.91
CA LEU A 340 11.14 7.27 15.49
C LEU A 340 9.79 7.19 14.74
N TYR A 341 9.75 7.83 13.58
CA TYR A 341 8.63 7.75 12.65
C TYR A 341 9.05 7.06 11.37
N ASP A 342 8.18 6.19 10.88
CA ASP A 342 8.26 5.56 9.57
C ASP A 342 7.27 6.26 8.63
N LEU A 343 7.77 7.20 7.84
CA LEU A 343 6.99 7.77 6.75
C LEU A 343 7.06 6.86 5.54
N ARG A 344 5.97 6.14 5.26
CA ARG A 344 5.84 5.25 4.12
C ARG A 344 5.06 5.93 3.00
N LEU A 345 5.69 6.04 1.84
CA LEU A 345 5.07 6.44 0.58
C LEU A 345 4.69 5.17 -0.19
N ARG A 346 3.40 4.93 -0.33
CA ARG A 346 2.83 3.76 -1.00
C ARG A 346 2.26 4.17 -2.35
N PHE A 347 2.99 3.87 -3.41
CA PHE A 347 2.63 4.16 -4.78
C PHE A 347 1.61 3.12 -5.25
N VAL A 348 0.37 3.56 -5.43
CA VAL A 348 -0.74 2.67 -5.81
C VAL A 348 -0.78 2.56 -7.33
N HIS A 349 -0.25 1.44 -7.83
CA HIS A 349 -0.27 1.12 -9.25
C HIS A 349 -1.70 0.87 -9.72
N GLU A 350 -1.99 1.17 -10.98
CA GLU A 350 -3.33 1.05 -11.51
C GLU A 350 -3.89 -0.38 -11.51
N ASN A 351 -3.00 -1.38 -11.50
CA ASN A 351 -3.33 -2.81 -11.47
C ASN A 351 -3.42 -3.36 -10.04
N GLY A 352 -3.38 -2.51 -9.01
CA GLY A 352 -3.56 -2.87 -7.61
C GLY A 352 -2.28 -3.31 -6.88
N ILE A 353 -1.12 -3.32 -7.55
CA ILE A 353 0.18 -3.46 -6.88
C ILE A 353 0.53 -2.19 -6.11
N ILE A 354 1.32 -2.32 -5.05
CA ILE A 354 1.80 -1.20 -4.24
C ILE A 354 3.32 -1.28 -4.10
N SER A 355 4.02 -0.27 -4.62
CA SER A 355 5.44 -0.06 -4.31
C SER A 355 5.56 0.82 -3.07
N THR A 356 6.38 0.43 -2.09
CA THR A 356 6.50 1.13 -0.80
C THR A 356 7.91 1.63 -0.58
N PHE A 357 8.04 2.91 -0.24
CA PHE A 357 9.30 3.55 0.16
C PHE A 357 9.17 4.07 1.59
N THR A 358 10.09 3.69 2.46
CA THR A 358 10.09 4.09 3.87
C THR A 358 11.21 5.09 4.13
N TYR A 359 10.86 6.21 4.78
CA TYR A 359 11.80 7.21 5.24
C TYR A 359 11.62 7.44 6.73
N ASN A 360 12.70 7.29 7.49
CA ASN A 360 12.63 7.52 8.92
C ASN A 360 12.89 8.99 9.27
N TYR A 361 12.17 9.52 10.25
CA TYR A 361 12.43 10.83 10.83
C TYR A 361 12.03 10.85 12.32
N LYS A 362 12.34 11.94 13.02
CA LYS A 362 11.92 12.13 14.42
C LYS A 362 11.54 13.57 14.71
N PHE A 363 10.85 13.80 15.83
CA PHE A 363 10.58 15.15 16.31
C PHE A 363 11.69 15.62 17.26
N GLY A 364 12.18 16.83 17.06
CA GLY A 364 12.99 17.57 18.04
C GLY A 364 12.23 18.80 18.51
N ASN A 365 11.99 18.94 19.81
CA ASN A 365 11.19 20.04 20.37
C ASN A 365 9.81 20.20 19.68
N ASN A 366 9.12 19.08 19.41
CA ASN A 366 7.85 19.01 18.68
C ASN A 366 7.89 19.49 17.22
N ILE A 367 9.07 19.65 16.61
CA ILE A 367 9.25 19.97 15.20
C ILE A 367 9.84 18.75 14.48
N PRO A 368 9.25 18.27 13.36
CA PRO A 368 9.79 17.13 12.64
C PRO A 368 11.08 17.50 11.90
N ILE A 369 12.10 16.68 12.04
CA ILE A 369 13.43 16.86 11.44
C ILE A 369 13.55 15.94 10.23
N MET A 370 13.47 16.52 9.02
CA MET A 370 13.44 15.77 7.75
C MET A 370 14.83 15.76 7.10
N ASN A 371 15.53 14.62 7.12
CA ASN A 371 16.92 14.50 6.64
C ASN A 371 17.10 13.54 5.47
N PHE A 372 16.06 13.27 4.69
CA PHE A 372 16.08 12.31 3.59
C PHE A 372 15.81 12.93 2.20
N SER A 373 15.90 14.25 2.08
CA SER A 373 15.78 14.90 0.77
C SER A 373 16.96 14.55 -0.14
N THR A 374 16.69 14.27 -1.41
CA THR A 374 17.70 14.21 -2.47
C THR A 374 18.45 15.54 -2.52
N ARG A 375 19.78 15.48 -2.55
CA ARG A 375 20.63 16.67 -2.66
C ARG A 375 20.92 17.00 -4.13
N SER A 376 20.99 18.29 -4.43
CA SER A 376 21.36 18.75 -5.77
C SER A 376 22.88 18.66 -5.91
N GLU A 377 23.36 17.61 -6.57
CA GLU A 377 24.80 17.44 -6.78
C GLU A 377 25.37 18.50 -7.73
N LEU A 378 26.64 18.86 -7.49
CA LEU A 378 27.49 19.60 -8.39
C LEU A 378 27.66 18.81 -9.70
N SER A 379 27.64 19.51 -10.83
CA SER A 379 27.97 18.89 -12.12
C SER A 379 29.38 18.30 -12.09
N LYS A 380 29.49 17.01 -12.44
CA LYS A 380 30.76 16.29 -12.60
C LYS A 380 31.48 16.63 -13.91
N GLN A 381 30.93 17.54 -14.72
CA GLN A 381 31.55 17.95 -15.98
C GLN A 381 32.97 18.51 -15.73
N GLY A 382 33.96 17.89 -16.36
CA GLY A 382 35.38 18.26 -16.21
C GLY A 382 36.07 17.66 -15.00
N TRP A 383 35.38 16.82 -14.20
CA TRP A 383 36.03 16.06 -13.14
C TRP A 383 36.92 14.96 -13.72
N GLN A 384 38.02 14.67 -13.05
CA GLN A 384 38.97 13.63 -13.43
C GLN A 384 39.50 12.91 -12.19
N VAL A 385 39.78 11.63 -12.32
CA VAL A 385 40.56 10.92 -11.28
C VAL A 385 42.00 11.42 -11.35
N HIS A 386 42.44 12.04 -10.26
CA HIS A 386 43.79 12.58 -10.11
C HIS A 386 44.79 11.50 -9.70
N THR A 387 44.46 10.72 -8.65
CA THR A 387 45.26 9.59 -8.18
C THR A 387 44.35 8.52 -7.58
N PHE A 388 44.87 7.29 -7.49
CA PHE A 388 44.22 6.17 -6.80
C PHE A 388 45.28 5.19 -6.29
N SER A 389 44.94 4.47 -5.24
CA SER A 389 45.81 3.45 -4.60
C SER A 389 45.92 2.17 -5.42
N SER A 390 44.79 1.66 -5.90
CA SER A 390 44.70 0.46 -6.74
C SER A 390 43.38 0.44 -7.49
N GLU A 391 43.32 -0.37 -8.55
CA GLU A 391 42.11 -0.67 -9.29
C GLU A 391 42.22 -2.08 -9.88
N GLU A 392 41.07 -2.75 -10.03
CA GLU A 392 40.92 -3.98 -10.79
C GLU A 392 40.58 -3.63 -12.24
N THR A 393 41.41 -4.07 -13.18
CA THR A 393 41.19 -3.88 -14.62
C THR A 393 41.53 -5.13 -15.43
N ALA A 394 41.92 -6.23 -14.77
CA ALA A 394 42.34 -7.46 -15.44
C ALA A 394 41.17 -8.44 -15.61
N GLU A 395 40.42 -8.69 -14.55
CA GLU A 395 39.30 -9.65 -14.55
C GLU A 395 37.91 -8.98 -14.62
N GLU A 396 37.82 -7.68 -14.32
CA GLU A 396 36.61 -6.87 -14.49
C GLU A 396 36.95 -5.40 -14.75
N ASP A 397 35.95 -4.61 -15.15
CA ASP A 397 36.06 -3.15 -15.27
C ASP A 397 35.79 -2.48 -13.92
N GLY A 398 36.80 -2.50 -13.05
CA GLY A 398 36.82 -1.85 -11.74
C GLY A 398 37.63 -0.55 -11.73
N ALA A 399 37.74 0.13 -12.88
CA ALA A 399 38.58 1.32 -13.04
C ALA A 399 38.16 2.46 -12.10
N ALA A 400 39.12 3.22 -11.59
CA ALA A 400 38.85 4.33 -10.66
C ALA A 400 37.97 5.43 -11.28
N THR A 401 37.96 5.57 -12.62
CA THR A 401 37.12 6.52 -13.35
C THR A 401 35.62 6.28 -13.21
N ASN A 402 35.23 5.06 -12.87
CA ASN A 402 33.83 4.66 -12.75
C ASN A 402 33.12 5.38 -11.59
N VAL A 403 33.84 5.94 -10.62
CA VAL A 403 33.23 6.68 -9.49
C VAL A 403 32.68 8.06 -9.84
N ILE A 404 32.89 8.54 -11.08
CA ILE A 404 32.46 9.89 -11.52
C ILE A 404 31.82 9.87 -12.90
N ASP A 405 31.36 8.71 -13.38
CA ASP A 405 30.86 8.53 -14.74
C ASP A 405 29.34 8.77 -14.87
N GLY A 406 28.63 8.91 -13.74
CA GLY A 406 27.19 9.13 -13.71
C GLY A 406 26.36 7.85 -13.85
N ASN A 407 26.98 6.67 -13.78
CA ASN A 407 26.35 5.38 -13.97
C ASN A 407 26.51 4.49 -12.73
N SER A 408 25.43 4.34 -11.95
CA SER A 408 25.42 3.50 -10.74
C SER A 408 25.59 1.99 -10.99
N SER A 409 25.64 1.55 -12.25
CA SER A 409 25.90 0.15 -12.60
C SER A 409 27.40 -0.17 -12.81
N SER A 410 28.23 0.84 -13.07
CA SER A 410 29.69 0.74 -13.03
C SER A 410 30.19 1.07 -11.62
N TYR A 411 31.43 0.65 -11.32
CA TYR A 411 32.04 0.89 -10.02
C TYR A 411 33.56 0.82 -10.12
N TRP A 412 34.24 1.55 -9.25
CA TRP A 412 35.62 1.27 -8.92
C TRP A 412 35.68 0.06 -8.01
N HIS A 413 36.67 -0.80 -8.21
CA HIS A 413 37.00 -1.91 -7.32
C HIS A 413 38.51 -1.90 -7.04
N SER A 414 38.92 -1.96 -5.78
CA SER A 414 40.33 -2.18 -5.44
C SER A 414 40.81 -3.51 -6.03
N ARG A 415 42.08 -3.59 -6.42
CA ARG A 415 42.60 -4.78 -7.11
C ARG A 415 42.42 -6.06 -6.31
N TRP A 416 41.83 -7.09 -6.93
CA TRP A 416 41.55 -8.38 -6.28
C TRP A 416 42.04 -9.60 -7.07
N SER A 417 42.30 -9.49 -8.38
CA SER A 417 42.66 -10.65 -9.21
C SER A 417 44.15 -11.03 -9.13
N ALA A 418 45.03 -10.02 -9.03
CA ALA A 418 46.47 -10.20 -8.97
C ALA A 418 47.13 -9.10 -8.15
N ASN A 419 48.12 -9.44 -7.30
CA ASN A 419 48.77 -8.50 -6.38
C ASN A 419 47.73 -7.70 -5.58
N GLU A 420 46.84 -8.44 -4.93
CA GLU A 420 45.76 -7.92 -4.10
C GLU A 420 46.26 -6.88 -3.10
N THR A 421 45.49 -5.82 -2.92
CA THR A 421 45.80 -4.73 -2.01
C THR A 421 44.93 -4.79 -0.77
N VAL A 422 45.47 -4.29 0.35
CA VAL A 422 44.77 -4.18 1.63
C VAL A 422 44.39 -2.74 1.93
N PHE A 423 43.38 -2.56 2.78
CA PHE A 423 43.04 -1.26 3.35
C PHE A 423 44.25 -0.59 4.05
N PRO A 424 44.30 0.76 4.10
CA PRO A 424 43.31 1.68 3.53
C PRO A 424 43.46 1.84 2.01
N HIS A 425 42.33 1.92 1.31
CA HIS A 425 42.30 2.26 -0.12
C HIS A 425 41.98 3.75 -0.27
N GLU A 426 42.57 4.41 -1.25
CA GLU A 426 42.31 5.82 -1.53
C GLU A 426 42.17 6.14 -3.01
N LEU A 427 41.43 7.22 -3.28
CA LEU A 427 41.35 7.90 -4.57
C LEU A 427 41.18 9.41 -4.38
N VAL A 428 41.66 10.18 -5.35
CA VAL A 428 41.57 11.64 -5.40
C VAL A 428 40.91 12.04 -6.71
N ILE A 429 39.90 12.90 -6.63
CA ILE A 429 39.21 13.49 -7.77
C ILE A 429 39.63 14.96 -7.89
N ASP A 430 40.11 15.39 -9.07
CA ASP A 430 40.24 16.80 -9.45
C ASP A 430 38.92 17.26 -10.08
N LEU A 431 38.28 18.27 -9.50
CA LEU A 431 37.05 18.88 -9.99
C LEU A 431 37.27 19.79 -11.20
N GLY A 432 38.53 20.05 -11.58
CA GLY A 432 38.97 20.94 -12.66
C GLY A 432 38.89 22.42 -12.31
N SER A 433 38.12 22.80 -11.27
CA SER A 433 38.01 24.16 -10.76
C SER A 433 37.58 24.16 -9.29
N THR A 434 37.89 25.23 -8.55
CA THR A 434 37.43 25.36 -7.17
C THR A 434 35.91 25.48 -7.11
N LYS A 435 35.27 24.65 -6.29
CA LYS A 435 33.84 24.65 -5.98
C LYS A 435 33.62 24.77 -4.48
N THR A 436 32.40 25.10 -4.08
CA THR A 436 31.96 24.99 -2.68
C THR A 436 31.06 23.77 -2.56
N ALA A 437 31.30 22.94 -1.54
CA ALA A 437 30.50 21.76 -1.23
C ALA A 437 30.08 21.77 0.24
N HIS A 438 28.86 21.35 0.49
CA HIS A 438 28.22 21.15 1.78
C HIS A 438 28.32 19.71 2.27
N GLY A 439 28.55 18.75 1.38
CA GLY A 439 28.71 17.34 1.74
C GLY A 439 29.11 16.45 0.58
N LEU A 440 29.31 15.16 0.90
CA LEU A 440 29.63 14.09 -0.03
C LEU A 440 28.37 13.29 -0.37
N SER A 441 28.11 13.12 -1.67
CA SER A 441 27.20 12.09 -2.16
C SER A 441 28.00 10.82 -2.44
N TYR A 442 27.54 9.69 -1.92
CA TYR A 442 28.24 8.41 -1.99
C TYR A 442 27.25 7.32 -2.41
N THR A 443 27.62 6.48 -3.38
CA THR A 443 26.84 5.31 -3.79
C THR A 443 27.72 4.07 -3.74
N HIS A 444 27.31 3.05 -2.97
CA HIS A 444 27.95 1.73 -2.99
C HIS A 444 27.77 1.04 -4.34
N ARG A 445 28.64 0.08 -4.65
CA ARG A 445 28.36 -0.93 -5.68
C ARG A 445 26.97 -1.53 -5.46
N ASN A 446 26.17 -1.61 -6.53
CA ASN A 446 24.85 -2.22 -6.46
C ASN A 446 24.95 -3.68 -5.93
N GLY A 447 24.08 -4.03 -4.98
CA GLY A 447 24.12 -5.32 -4.28
C GLY A 447 25.04 -5.35 -3.06
N LEU A 448 25.68 -4.23 -2.70
CA LEU A 448 26.44 -4.02 -1.46
C LEU A 448 27.64 -4.96 -1.24
N SER A 449 28.10 -5.66 -2.28
CA SER A 449 29.36 -6.42 -2.22
C SER A 449 30.54 -5.46 -2.11
N ARG A 450 31.48 -5.73 -1.18
CA ARG A 450 32.63 -4.87 -0.87
C ARG A 450 32.25 -3.43 -0.48
N ALA A 451 31.06 -3.26 0.10
CA ALA A 451 30.58 -1.98 0.59
C ALA A 451 31.52 -1.44 1.67
N VAL A 452 32.04 -0.23 1.44
CA VAL A 452 32.94 0.43 2.40
C VAL A 452 32.16 0.82 3.65
N LYS A 453 32.72 0.57 4.84
CA LYS A 453 32.08 0.94 6.10
C LYS A 453 32.53 2.33 6.54
N ASN A 454 33.82 2.51 6.82
CA ASN A 454 34.35 3.78 7.29
C ASN A 454 35.18 4.48 6.21
N ILE A 455 34.99 5.79 6.08
CA ILE A 455 35.79 6.65 5.20
C ILE A 455 36.33 7.88 5.93
N GLU A 456 37.52 8.31 5.53
CA GLU A 456 38.03 9.65 5.80
C GLU A 456 37.87 10.49 4.53
N VAL A 457 37.24 11.67 4.67
CA VAL A 457 37.04 12.62 3.57
C VAL A 457 37.96 13.80 3.79
N SER A 458 38.79 14.09 2.79
CA SER A 458 39.73 15.21 2.79
C SER A 458 39.59 16.04 1.51
N TYR A 459 40.01 17.29 1.56
CA TYR A 459 39.89 18.22 0.44
C TYR A 459 41.12 19.12 0.31
N SER A 460 41.37 19.61 -0.90
CA SER A 460 42.51 20.47 -1.19
C SER A 460 42.18 21.49 -2.30
N ILE A 461 42.91 22.61 -2.33
CA ILE A 461 42.89 23.60 -3.42
C ILE A 461 44.02 23.34 -4.43
N ASP A 462 45.15 22.80 -3.97
CA ASP A 462 46.39 22.68 -4.75
C ASP A 462 46.73 21.24 -5.17
N GLY A 463 46.02 20.24 -4.63
CA GLY A 463 46.25 18.82 -4.90
C GLY A 463 47.44 18.23 -4.13
N VAL A 464 48.06 19.02 -3.25
CA VAL A 464 49.25 18.63 -2.46
C VAL A 464 48.93 18.66 -0.97
N SER A 465 48.37 19.76 -0.48
CA SER A 465 48.03 19.95 0.92
C SER A 465 46.56 19.66 1.15
N PHE A 466 46.26 18.57 1.87
CA PHE A 466 44.89 18.15 2.16
C PHE A 466 44.47 18.52 3.59
N ASN A 467 43.30 19.13 3.71
CA ASN A 467 42.59 19.36 4.96
C ASN A 467 41.50 18.30 5.13
N GLN A 468 41.13 17.98 6.36
CA GLN A 468 40.10 16.98 6.64
C GLN A 468 38.71 17.64 6.62
N ALA A 469 37.77 17.05 5.89
CA ALA A 469 36.35 17.44 5.92
C ALA A 469 35.59 16.69 7.03
N GLY A 470 35.93 15.43 7.27
CA GLY A 470 35.34 14.62 8.32
C GLY A 470 35.64 13.14 8.18
N ASN A 471 35.22 12.37 9.19
CA ASN A 471 35.22 10.91 9.20
C ASN A 471 33.78 10.43 9.24
N TYR A 472 33.44 9.45 8.42
CA TYR A 472 32.07 9.01 8.24
C TYR A 472 31.98 7.49 8.24
N GLU A 473 30.94 6.96 8.89
CA GLU A 473 30.44 5.63 8.58
C GLU A 473 29.39 5.77 7.47
N VAL A 474 29.62 5.12 6.33
CA VAL A 474 28.72 5.18 5.16
C VAL A 474 27.55 4.23 5.39
N PRO A 475 26.29 4.69 5.45
CA PRO A 475 25.13 3.80 5.61
C PRO A 475 25.11 2.60 4.63
N ASN A 476 24.47 1.49 5.02
CA ASN A 476 24.52 0.24 4.25
C ASN A 476 23.27 0.00 3.39
N PHE A 477 23.02 0.83 2.39
CA PHE A 477 21.90 0.63 1.46
C PHE A 477 22.25 1.05 0.02
N ASN A 478 21.50 0.51 -0.96
CA ASN A 478 21.71 0.82 -2.38
C ASN A 478 21.23 2.23 -2.74
N GLY A 479 21.91 2.88 -3.69
CA GLY A 479 21.59 4.23 -4.14
C GLY A 479 22.35 5.34 -3.40
N PRO A 480 22.10 6.62 -3.77
CA PRO A 480 22.84 7.75 -3.22
C PRO A 480 22.62 7.96 -1.73
N GLN A 481 23.70 8.30 -1.05
CA GLN A 481 23.74 8.58 0.39
C GLN A 481 24.47 9.90 0.62
N TYR A 482 24.03 10.66 1.62
CA TYR A 482 24.49 12.02 1.83
C TYR A 482 25.20 12.16 3.16
N LEU A 483 26.46 12.57 3.11
CA LEU A 483 27.35 12.74 4.26
C LEU A 483 27.69 14.22 4.38
N ASP A 484 26.96 14.93 5.26
CA ASP A 484 27.10 16.37 5.45
C ASP A 484 28.48 16.73 6.05
N PHE A 485 29.12 17.76 5.53
CA PHE A 485 30.28 18.39 6.15
C PHE A 485 29.84 19.28 7.31
N MET A 486 30.67 19.38 8.36
CA MET A 486 30.35 20.24 9.52
C MET A 486 30.15 21.70 9.11
N THR A 487 30.94 22.16 8.15
CA THR A 487 30.79 23.46 7.49
C THR A 487 31.07 23.31 5.99
N PRO A 488 30.48 24.15 5.13
CA PRO A 488 30.79 24.14 3.71
C PRO A 488 32.28 24.36 3.47
N VAL A 489 32.87 23.61 2.54
CA VAL A 489 34.29 23.69 2.20
C VAL A 489 34.47 24.15 0.76
N SER A 490 35.49 24.97 0.52
CA SER A 490 35.95 25.28 -0.85
C SER A 490 37.09 24.34 -1.23
N LEU A 491 36.93 23.63 -2.34
CA LEU A 491 37.88 22.60 -2.79
C LEU A 491 37.98 22.54 -4.31
N ARG A 492 39.16 22.13 -4.79
CA ARG A 492 39.36 21.65 -6.17
C ARG A 492 39.62 20.14 -6.20
N PHE A 493 40.22 19.58 -5.16
CA PHE A 493 40.50 18.16 -5.06
C PHE A 493 39.73 17.56 -3.90
N LEU A 494 39.05 16.43 -4.14
CA LEU A 494 38.39 15.60 -3.14
C LEU A 494 39.21 14.32 -2.99
N LYS A 495 39.59 13.96 -1.76
CA LYS A 495 40.24 12.69 -1.43
C LYS A 495 39.31 11.85 -0.57
N ILE A 496 39.04 10.63 -1.02
CA ILE A 496 38.33 9.61 -0.26
C ILE A 496 39.33 8.53 0.13
N LYS A 497 39.41 8.26 1.42
CA LYS A 497 40.18 7.14 1.97
C LYS A 497 39.24 6.16 2.64
N ALA A 498 39.02 5.02 2.00
CA ALA A 498 38.28 3.91 2.54
C ALA A 498 39.15 3.18 3.57
N ILE A 499 38.61 2.94 4.77
CA ILE A 499 39.34 2.42 5.92
C ILE A 499 39.09 0.93 6.14
N ASP A 500 37.85 0.49 5.93
CA ASP A 500 37.44 -0.91 6.05
C ASP A 500 36.15 -1.19 5.25
N ALA A 501 35.86 -2.47 5.01
CA ALA A 501 34.63 -2.93 4.37
C ALA A 501 33.67 -3.54 5.39
N ARG A 502 32.37 -3.54 5.06
CA ARG A 502 31.30 -4.11 5.90
C ARG A 502 31.33 -5.63 5.96
N ASP A 503 31.82 -6.28 4.91
CA ASP A 503 31.94 -7.74 4.83
C ASP A 503 33.21 -8.29 5.48
N GLY A 504 34.08 -7.41 6.02
CA GLY A 504 35.32 -7.78 6.69
C GLY A 504 36.46 -8.19 5.74
N GLU A 505 36.23 -8.10 4.43
CA GLU A 505 37.25 -8.39 3.42
C GLU A 505 38.18 -7.19 3.20
N GLN A 506 39.28 -7.43 2.49
CA GLN A 506 40.32 -6.41 2.27
C GLN A 506 40.04 -5.45 1.11
N PHE A 507 38.90 -5.57 0.43
CA PHE A 507 38.60 -4.85 -0.81
C PHE A 507 37.56 -3.74 -0.61
N ALA A 508 37.64 -2.71 -1.46
CA ALA A 508 36.64 -1.64 -1.53
C ALA A 508 36.01 -1.57 -2.92
N ALA A 509 34.69 -1.40 -2.98
CA ALA A 509 33.99 -1.04 -4.22
C ALA A 509 33.08 0.19 -4.02
N ILE A 510 33.11 1.11 -4.98
CA ILE A 510 32.34 2.36 -4.96
C ILE A 510 31.73 2.57 -6.34
N ALA A 511 30.41 2.73 -6.43
CA ALA A 511 29.75 2.99 -7.69
C ALA A 511 29.92 4.44 -8.11
N GLU A 512 29.53 5.40 -7.26
CA GLU A 512 29.52 6.82 -7.61
C GLU A 512 29.90 7.69 -6.41
N LEU A 513 30.64 8.76 -6.68
CA LEU A 513 31.00 9.84 -5.78
C LEU A 513 30.55 11.17 -6.37
N GLY A 514 29.95 12.03 -5.53
CA GLY A 514 29.48 13.35 -5.91
C GLY A 514 29.62 14.34 -4.74
N LEU A 515 29.34 15.60 -4.97
CA LEU A 515 29.34 16.65 -3.95
C LEU A 515 28.08 17.48 -4.11
N TYR A 516 27.52 18.03 -3.03
CA TYR A 516 26.33 18.90 -3.07
C TYR A 516 26.49 20.13 -2.20
#